data_AF-A0A7Y6MA23-F1
#
_entry.id   AF-A0A7Y6MA23-F1
#
_cell.length_a   1.000
_cell.length_b   1.000
_cell.length_c   1.000
_cell.angle_alpha   90.00
_cell.angle_beta   90.00
_cell.angle_gamma   90.00
#
_symmetry.space_group_name_H-M   'P 1'
#
loop_
_entity.id
_entity.type
_entity.pdbx_description
1 polymer ?
#
loop_
_entity_poly.entity_id
_entity_poly.type
_entity_poly.pdbx_seq_one_letter_code
_entity_poly.pdbx_strand_id
1 'polypeptide(L)'
;MTGRDLCYKCSGRRVQRLGRIFLLCVACRGLGWVGGDDDDEEPELEAPELAETPPVWEDPRWLDPMVAAAFTCRYCLGHGAVQHIDRRRGLIFARRCPCAV
;
A
#
# COMPACT_ATOMS: atom_id res chain seq x y z
N MET A 1 -31.63 -7.33 9.69
CA MET A 1 -31.13 -7.30 8.29
C MET A 1 -29.87 -6.47 8.32
N THR A 2 -28.72 -7.13 8.29
CA THR A 2 -27.42 -6.56 8.60
C THR A 2 -26.74 -6.17 7.29
N GLY A 3 -26.93 -4.92 6.90
CA GLY A 3 -26.47 -4.41 5.62
C GLY A 3 -24.97 -4.16 5.66
N ARG A 4 -24.18 -4.99 4.97
CA ARG A 4 -22.82 -4.59 4.57
C ARG A 4 -22.95 -3.40 3.63
N ASP A 5 -22.62 -2.22 4.12
CA ASP A 5 -22.63 -1.03 3.30
C ASP A 5 -21.34 -0.93 2.48
N LEU A 6 -21.45 -0.53 1.22
CA LEU A 6 -20.27 -0.28 0.39
C LEU A 6 -19.36 0.73 1.10
N CYS A 7 -18.05 0.46 1.06
CA CYS A 7 -17.09 1.35 1.68
C CYS A 7 -17.18 2.72 1.03
N TYR A 8 -17.61 3.72 1.79
CA TYR A 8 -17.77 5.11 1.31
C TYR A 8 -16.48 5.69 0.69
N LYS A 9 -15.32 5.21 1.13
CA LYS A 9 -14.01 5.74 0.73
C LYS A 9 -13.45 5.13 -0.56
N CYS A 10 -13.75 3.87 -0.87
CA CYS A 10 -13.33 3.24 -2.14
C CYS A 10 -14.49 2.86 -3.06
N SER A 11 -15.74 3.07 -2.64
CA SER A 11 -16.96 2.68 -3.36
C SER A 11 -16.93 1.21 -3.78
N GLY A 12 -16.49 0.32 -2.88
CA GLY A 12 -16.36 -1.11 -3.19
C GLY A 12 -15.09 -1.54 -3.91
N ARG A 13 -14.26 -0.61 -4.39
CA ARG A 13 -13.07 -0.95 -5.21
C ARG A 13 -11.91 -1.59 -4.45
N ARG A 14 -11.97 -1.65 -3.10
CA ARG A 14 -10.96 -2.24 -2.20
C ARG A 14 -9.60 -1.53 -2.16
N VAL A 15 -9.27 -0.79 -3.21
CA VAL A 15 -8.04 -0.03 -3.36
C VAL A 15 -8.32 1.43 -3.74
N GLN A 16 -7.40 2.31 -3.38
CA GLN A 16 -7.30 3.68 -3.89
C GLN A 16 -6.22 3.73 -4.95
N ARG A 17 -6.49 4.42 -6.06
CA ARG A 17 -5.51 4.63 -7.12
C ARG A 17 -4.80 5.96 -6.91
N LEU A 18 -3.48 5.92 -6.71
CA LEU A 18 -2.61 7.08 -6.69
C LEU A 18 -1.71 7.04 -7.93
N GLY A 19 -2.09 7.76 -8.98
CA GLY A 19 -1.44 7.65 -10.28
C GLY A 19 -1.57 6.25 -10.88
N ARG A 20 -0.44 5.54 -11.05
CA ARG A 20 -0.39 4.14 -11.51
C ARG A 20 -0.33 3.11 -10.37
N ILE A 21 -0.26 3.57 -9.12
CA ILE A 21 -0.11 2.71 -7.94
C ILE A 21 -1.49 2.48 -7.33
N PHE A 22 -1.73 1.23 -6.90
CA PHE A 22 -2.90 0.86 -6.11
C PHE A 22 -2.48 0.70 -4.66
N LEU A 23 -3.13 1.44 -3.77
CA LEU A 23 -2.96 1.35 -2.32
C LEU A 23 -4.21 0.69 -1.73
N LEU A 24 -4.06 -0.20 -0.76
CA LEU A 24 -5.22 -0.73 -0.03
C LEU A 24 -6.05 0.43 0.53
N CYS A 25 -7.37 0.36 0.38
CA CYS A 25 -8.23 1.38 0.93
C CYS A 25 -8.19 1.29 2.44
N VAL A 26 -7.57 2.25 3.11
CA VAL A 26 -7.38 2.20 4.58
C VAL A 26 -8.69 2.19 5.39
N ALA A 27 -9.84 2.53 4.80
CA ALA A 27 -11.12 2.56 5.51
C ALA A 27 -11.82 1.20 5.58
N CYS A 28 -11.93 0.47 4.47
CA CYS A 28 -12.39 -0.92 4.48
C CYS A 28 -11.25 -1.93 4.53
N ARG A 29 -10.03 -1.41 4.55
CA ARG A 29 -8.77 -2.13 4.75
C ARG A 29 -8.57 -3.25 3.68
N GLY A 30 -9.31 -3.20 2.57
CA GLY A 30 -9.26 -4.16 1.45
C GLY A 30 -10.57 -4.92 1.20
N LEU A 31 -11.56 -4.80 2.08
CA LEU A 31 -12.78 -5.61 2.05
C LEU A 31 -13.83 -5.10 1.04
N GLY A 32 -13.83 -3.78 0.79
CA GLY A 32 -14.79 -3.11 -0.11
C GLY A 32 -16.12 -2.70 0.55
N TRP A 33 -16.35 -3.08 1.80
CA TRP A 33 -17.54 -2.73 2.58
C TRP A 33 -17.14 -2.30 4.00
N VAL A 34 -18.07 -1.70 4.74
CA VAL A 34 -17.95 -1.32 6.16
C VAL A 34 -19.22 -1.77 6.91
N GLY A 35 -19.07 -2.25 8.15
CA GLY A 35 -20.18 -2.69 9.02
C GLY A 35 -20.65 -4.15 8.81
N GLY A 36 -21.03 -4.80 9.92
CA GLY A 36 -21.59 -6.15 10.03
C GLY A 36 -21.71 -6.53 11.51
N ASP A 37 -22.77 -7.24 11.89
CA ASP A 37 -23.16 -7.55 13.30
C ASP A 37 -22.16 -8.39 14.11
N ASP A 38 -21.00 -8.73 13.57
CA ASP A 38 -19.89 -9.29 14.35
C ASP A 38 -19.04 -8.13 14.90
N ASP A 39 -19.64 -7.34 15.80
CA ASP A 39 -19.02 -6.21 16.52
C ASP A 39 -17.89 -6.65 17.49
N ASP A 40 -17.50 -7.93 17.50
CA ASP A 40 -16.38 -8.45 18.32
C ASP A 40 -15.21 -9.01 17.51
N GLU A 41 -15.32 -9.11 16.19
CA GLU A 41 -14.20 -9.47 15.33
C GLU A 41 -14.04 -8.37 14.29
N GLU A 42 -13.16 -7.39 14.55
CA GLU A 42 -12.51 -6.69 13.43
C GLU A 42 -12.09 -7.82 12.49
N PRO A 43 -12.57 -7.89 11.23
CA PRO A 43 -11.99 -8.83 10.30
C PRO A 43 -10.50 -8.54 10.34
N GLU A 44 -9.74 -9.47 10.92
CA GLU A 44 -8.34 -9.62 10.66
C GLU A 44 -8.33 -9.82 9.15
N LEU A 45 -8.24 -8.71 8.44
CA LEU A 45 -7.28 -8.68 7.38
C LEU A 45 -6.02 -9.14 8.08
N GLU A 46 -5.70 -10.41 7.88
CA GLU A 46 -4.33 -10.82 7.68
C GLU A 46 -3.77 -9.78 6.73
N ALA A 47 -3.30 -8.66 7.29
CA ALA A 47 -2.55 -7.66 6.58
C ALA A 47 -1.37 -8.50 6.12
N PRO A 48 -1.34 -8.92 4.85
CA PRO A 48 -0.66 -10.13 4.40
C PRO A 48 0.70 -10.11 5.03
N GLU A 49 0.93 -11.00 6.02
CA GLU A 49 1.83 -10.76 7.16
C GLU A 49 2.86 -9.68 6.83
N LEU A 50 2.51 -8.40 7.07
CA LEU A 50 3.33 -7.28 6.57
C LEU A 50 4.73 -7.33 7.19
N ALA A 51 4.87 -8.07 8.29
CA ALA A 51 6.12 -8.38 8.95
C ALA A 51 7.08 -9.21 8.07
N GLU A 52 6.57 -10.06 7.17
CA GLU A 52 7.38 -10.92 6.30
C GLU A 52 7.49 -10.41 4.86
N THR A 53 6.60 -9.50 4.46
CA THR A 53 6.63 -8.99 3.09
C THR A 53 7.85 -8.08 2.92
N PRO A 54 8.82 -8.44 2.03
CA PRO A 54 9.97 -7.60 1.80
C PRO A 54 9.53 -6.23 1.27
N PRO A 55 10.29 -5.16 1.54
CA PRO A 55 9.98 -3.86 0.99
C PRO A 55 9.86 -3.93 -0.53
N VAL A 56 8.99 -3.09 -1.11
CA VAL A 56 8.60 -3.21 -2.52
C VAL A 56 9.78 -3.26 -3.50
N TRP A 57 10.91 -2.61 -3.20
CA TRP A 57 12.12 -2.61 -4.05
C TRP A 57 12.93 -3.92 -4.03
N GLU A 58 12.62 -4.83 -3.10
CA GLU A 58 13.18 -6.19 -2.98
C GLU A 58 12.27 -7.26 -3.60
N ASP A 59 11.09 -6.88 -4.10
CA ASP A 59 10.15 -7.81 -4.72
C ASP A 59 10.75 -8.46 -5.99
N PRO A 60 10.76 -9.80 -6.13
CA PRO A 60 11.33 -10.48 -7.29
C PRO A 60 10.70 -10.07 -8.63
N ARG A 61 9.48 -9.53 -8.63
CA ARG A 61 8.80 -9.06 -9.84
C ARG A 61 9.53 -7.90 -10.52
N TRP A 62 10.51 -7.25 -9.89
CA TRP A 62 11.39 -6.31 -10.58
C TRP A 62 12.23 -6.95 -11.69
N LEU A 63 12.40 -8.27 -11.67
CA LEU A 63 13.05 -9.02 -12.76
C LEU A 63 12.13 -9.17 -13.99
N ASP A 64 10.82 -8.94 -13.83
CA ASP A 64 9.86 -8.94 -14.94
C ASP A 64 10.04 -7.67 -15.81
N PRO A 65 10.27 -7.82 -17.13
CA PRO A 65 10.49 -6.67 -18.02
C PRO A 65 9.32 -5.70 -18.09
N MET A 66 8.06 -6.16 -17.95
CA MET A 66 6.89 -5.29 -17.95
C MET A 66 6.82 -4.46 -16.68
N VAL A 67 7.11 -5.07 -15.52
CA VAL A 67 7.14 -4.36 -14.23
C VAL A 67 8.28 -3.35 -14.20
N ALA A 68 9.47 -3.75 -14.66
CA ALA A 68 10.62 -2.86 -14.77
C ALA A 68 10.34 -1.67 -15.71
N ALA A 69 9.61 -1.88 -16.81
CA ALA A 69 9.25 -0.81 -17.75
C ALA A 69 8.17 0.15 -17.18
N ALA A 70 7.37 -0.27 -16.21
CA ALA A 70 6.30 0.55 -15.64
C ALA A 70 6.82 1.69 -14.74
N PHE A 71 8.02 1.53 -14.16
CA PHE A 71 8.63 2.49 -13.25
C PHE A 71 10.06 2.83 -13.66
N THR A 72 10.39 4.12 -13.71
CA THR A 72 11.74 4.59 -14.08
C THR A 72 12.82 4.26 -13.04
N CYS A 73 12.42 3.93 -11.80
CA CYS A 73 13.34 3.52 -10.74
C CYS A 73 12.63 2.62 -9.73
N ARG A 74 13.23 1.45 -9.42
CA ARG A 74 12.68 0.51 -8.43
C ARG A 74 12.65 1.03 -6.99
N TYR A 75 13.53 1.98 -6.66
CA TYR A 75 13.66 2.50 -5.30
C TYR A 75 12.68 3.62 -4.99
N CYS A 76 12.54 4.60 -5.89
CA CYS A 76 11.62 5.72 -5.69
C CYS A 76 10.31 5.59 -6.46
N LEU A 77 10.13 4.52 -7.24
CA LEU A 77 8.95 4.32 -8.09
C LEU A 77 8.67 5.50 -9.04
N GLY A 78 9.74 6.17 -9.49
CA GLY A 78 9.68 7.36 -10.34
C GLY A 78 9.42 8.68 -9.62
N HIS A 79 9.37 8.70 -8.29
CA HIS A 79 9.10 9.91 -7.50
C HIS A 79 10.35 10.79 -7.25
N GLY A 80 11.55 10.27 -7.50
CA GLY A 80 12.82 10.99 -7.30
C GLY A 80 13.27 11.16 -5.83
N ALA A 81 12.47 10.68 -4.87
CA ALA A 81 12.82 10.65 -3.45
C ALA A 81 12.36 9.33 -2.79
N VAL A 82 13.05 8.92 -1.73
CA VAL A 82 12.73 7.76 -0.89
C VAL A 82 12.45 8.23 0.52
N GLN A 83 11.34 7.78 1.11
CA GLN A 83 10.98 8.06 2.48
C GLN A 83 11.68 7.06 3.42
N HIS A 84 12.28 7.57 4.49
CA HIS A 84 12.96 6.78 5.50
C HIS A 84 12.33 7.01 6.87
N ILE A 85 12.33 5.96 7.70
CA ILE A 85 11.88 6.01 9.10
C ILE A 85 13.12 5.83 9.98
N ASP A 86 13.46 6.85 10.77
CA ASP A 86 14.42 6.73 11.88
C ASP A 86 13.64 6.33 13.14
N ARG A 87 13.61 5.03 13.44
CA ARG A 87 12.92 4.50 14.63
C ARG A 87 13.52 5.01 15.94
N ARG A 88 14.83 5.31 15.98
CA ARG A 88 15.49 5.78 17.20
C ARG A 88 15.11 7.21 17.55
N ARG A 89 14.92 8.06 16.53
CA ARG A 89 14.54 9.47 16.70
C ARG A 89 13.05 9.73 16.53
N GLY A 90 12.27 8.73 16.09
CA GLY A 90 10.84 8.88 15.81
C GLY A 90 10.56 9.83 14.64
N LEU A 91 11.44 9.85 13.63
CA LEU A 91 11.34 10.80 12.51
C LEU A 91 11.07 10.08 11.19
N ILE A 92 10.27 10.73 10.33
CA ILE A 92 10.14 10.39 8.92
C ILE A 92 10.81 11.50 8.11
N PHE A 93 11.73 11.15 7.21
CA PHE A 93 12.41 12.11 6.36
C PHE A 93 12.60 11.56 4.94
N ALA A 94 12.60 12.45 3.95
CA ALA A 94 12.84 12.10 2.56
C ALA A 94 14.32 12.32 2.21
N ARG A 95 14.91 11.38 1.45
CA ARG A 95 16.19 11.58 0.77
C ARG A 95 16.00 11.52 -0.74
N ARG A 96 16.81 12.29 -1.49
CA ARG A 96 16.85 12.16 -2.95
C ARG A 96 17.23 10.74 -3.35
N CYS A 97 16.55 10.21 -4.34
CA CYS A 97 16.89 8.93 -4.93
C CYS A 97 18.15 9.07 -5.80
N PRO A 98 19.05 8.07 -5.84
CA PRO A 98 20.21 8.10 -6.74
C PRO A 98 19.87 8.21 -8.23
N CYS A 99 18.62 7.96 -8.64
CA CYS A 99 18.17 8.15 -10.01
C CYS A 99 17.77 9.59 -10.34
N ALA A 100 17.67 10.48 -9.34
CA ALA A 100 17.21 11.86 -9.49
C ALA A 100 18.37 12.85 -9.72
N VAL A 101 19.38 12.41 -10.46
CA VAL A 101 20.56 13.22 -10.86
C VAL A 101 20.19 14.17 -11.98
#